data_AF-A0A3C0ILY2-F1
#
_entry.id   AF-A0A3C0ILY2-F1
#
_cell.length_a   1.000
_cell.length_b   1.000
_cell.length_c   1.000
_cell.angle_alpha   90.00
_cell.angle_beta   90.00
_cell.angle_gamma   90.00
#
_symmetry.space_group_name_H-M   'P 1'
#
loop_
_entity.id
_entity.type
_entity.pdbx_description
1 polymer ?
#
loop_
_entity_poly.entity_id
_entity_poly.type
_entity_poly.pdbx_seq_one_letter_code
_entity_poly.pdbx_strand_id
1 'polypeptide(L)'
;SYDRPIGKWRREYETNLGGVTRLNNLTSCNFPIIRYADVLLMAAEADLQINGGTPSAQAVELYNQVRRRAFGASNPTLPMPGVDVVTFTMQDIMDERSRELCFEGVRRLDLIRWGTFTQVMQSLITSNTANAPGTLLAAANFTANNFVNNPVKFSLFSIPASEIIANNLLTQNPGW
;
A
#
# COMPACT_ATOMS: atom_id res chain seq x y z
N SER A 1 15.63 -8.59 17.95
CA SER A 1 14.71 -7.44 18.03
C SER A 1 13.98 -7.34 16.72
N TYR A 2 12.66 -7.57 16.67
CA TYR A 2 11.89 -7.41 15.43
C TYR A 2 11.37 -5.98 15.37
N ASP A 3 12.29 -5.02 15.22
CA ASP A 3 11.91 -3.63 15.01
C ASP A 3 11.24 -3.55 13.63
N ARG A 4 9.97 -3.14 13.60
CA ARG A 4 9.24 -2.83 12.37
C ARG A 4 9.26 -1.31 12.18
N PRO A 5 10.35 -0.73 11.63
CA PRO A 5 10.38 0.69 11.35
C PRO A 5 9.30 1.00 10.31
N ILE A 6 8.47 1.97 10.63
CA ILE A 6 7.37 2.39 9.76
C ILE A 6 7.79 3.64 9.00
N GLY A 7 7.85 3.51 7.68
CA GLY A 7 8.24 4.61 6.80
C GLY A 7 7.23 5.76 6.76
N LYS A 8 6.03 5.60 7.35
CA LYS A 8 5.00 6.64 7.38
C LYS A 8 5.31 7.77 8.36
N TRP A 9 5.92 7.46 9.50
CA TRP A 9 6.25 8.45 10.53
C TRP A 9 7.74 8.71 10.58
N ARG A 10 8.37 8.89 9.42
CA ARG A 10 9.76 9.31 9.36
C ARG A 10 9.90 10.71 9.92
N ARG A 11 11.03 10.95 10.58
CA ARG A 11 11.33 12.21 11.27
C ARG A 11 12.23 13.14 10.46
N GLU A 12 12.33 12.89 9.15
CA GLU A 12 13.19 13.62 8.22
C GLU A 12 12.89 15.14 8.18
N TYR A 13 11.67 15.54 8.56
CA TYR A 13 11.21 16.94 8.55
C TYR A 13 10.93 17.52 9.96
N GLU A 14 11.36 16.86 11.04
CA GLU A 14 11.22 17.41 12.39
C GLU A 14 12.22 18.56 12.62
N THR A 15 11.73 19.81 12.72
CA THR A 15 12.57 21.01 12.86
C THR A 15 12.89 21.40 14.31
N ASN A 16 12.18 20.84 15.29
CA ASN A 16 12.28 21.21 16.72
C ASN A 16 13.17 20.26 17.54
N LEU A 17 14.25 19.76 16.94
CA LEU A 17 15.17 18.81 17.58
C LEU A 17 16.37 19.58 18.14
N GLY A 18 16.31 19.96 19.42
CA GLY A 18 17.34 20.74 20.13
C GLY A 18 18.73 20.09 20.20
N GLY A 19 19.41 19.97 19.06
CA GLY A 19 20.77 19.45 18.92
C GLY A 19 20.91 17.92 18.89
N VAL A 20 19.80 17.16 18.98
CA VAL A 20 19.86 15.68 19.01
C VAL A 20 19.55 15.09 17.64
N THR A 21 20.53 14.44 17.01
CA THR A 21 20.32 13.65 15.80
C THR A 21 19.49 12.42 16.13
N ARG A 22 18.23 12.37 15.69
CA ARG A 22 17.42 11.15 15.73
C ARG A 22 17.54 10.43 14.39
N LEU A 23 17.61 9.09 14.44
CA LEU A 23 17.67 8.27 13.23
C LEU A 23 16.35 8.41 12.45
N ASN A 24 16.45 8.79 11.17
CA ASN A 24 15.31 9.12 10.30
C ASN A 24 14.25 8.00 10.22
N ASN A 25 14.71 6.75 10.31
CA ASN A 25 13.91 5.54 10.15
C ASN A 25 13.57 4.83 11.46
N LEU A 26 14.03 5.32 12.61
CA LEU A 26 13.71 4.71 13.91
C LEU A 26 12.87 5.70 14.70
N THR A 27 11.65 5.31 15.02
CA THR A 27 10.77 6.07 15.91
C THR A 27 10.26 5.16 17.02
N SER A 28 9.84 5.76 18.14
CA SER A 28 9.14 5.05 19.21
C SER A 28 7.65 4.85 18.89
N CYS A 29 7.24 5.05 17.63
CA CYS A 29 5.86 4.92 17.21
C CYS A 29 5.55 3.44 16.94
N ASN A 30 4.43 2.96 17.46
CA ASN A 30 4.01 1.58 17.26
C ASN A 30 3.61 1.33 15.80
N PHE A 31 4.04 0.19 15.25
CA PHE A 31 3.62 -0.23 13.91
C PHE A 31 2.12 -0.59 13.91
N PRO A 32 1.27 0.06 13.11
CA PRO A 32 -0.16 -0.23 13.06
C PRO A 32 -0.37 -1.51 12.26
N ILE A 33 -1.08 -2.46 12.85
CA ILE A 33 -1.52 -3.65 12.11
C ILE A 33 -2.79 -3.35 11.30
N ILE A 34 -3.68 -2.53 11.87
CA ILE A 34 -4.92 -2.05 11.26
C ILE A 34 -5.23 -0.66 11.80
N ARG A 35 -5.83 0.20 10.98
CA ARG A 35 -6.34 1.50 11.39
C ARG A 35 -7.73 1.72 10.84
N TYR A 36 -8.48 2.60 11.48
CA TYR A 36 -9.86 2.88 11.09
C TYR A 36 -10.00 3.33 9.62
N ALA A 37 -9.07 4.14 9.11
CA ALA A 37 -9.07 4.56 7.71
C ALA A 37 -8.97 3.37 6.73
N ASP A 38 -8.21 2.33 7.07
CA ASP A 38 -8.13 1.10 6.26
C ASP A 38 -9.49 0.38 6.23
N VAL A 39 -10.18 0.29 7.38
CA VAL A 39 -11.53 -0.30 7.48
C VAL A 39 -12.54 0.48 6.65
N LEU A 40 -12.52 1.82 6.70
CA LEU A 40 -13.41 2.67 5.90
C LEU A 40 -13.20 2.43 4.40
N LEU A 41 -11.95 2.39 3.95
CA LEU A 41 -11.62 2.15 2.54
C LEU A 41 -11.95 0.73 2.11
N MET A 42 -11.74 -0.29 2.95
CA MET A 42 -12.15 -1.67 2.66
C MET A 42 -13.67 -1.80 2.55
N ALA A 43 -14.42 -1.12 3.43
CA ALA A 43 -15.88 -1.10 3.37
C ALA A 43 -16.40 -0.41 2.10
N ALA A 44 -15.81 0.74 1.73
CA ALA A 44 -16.13 1.44 0.48
C ALA A 44 -15.78 0.60 -0.76
N GLU A 45 -14.65 -0.11 -0.74
CA GLU A 45 -14.25 -1.04 -1.80
C GLU A 45 -15.23 -2.21 -1.94
N ALA A 46 -15.61 -2.84 -0.83
CA ALA A 46 -16.53 -3.98 -0.83
C ALA A 46 -17.92 -3.59 -1.37
N ASP A 47 -18.45 -2.43 -0.96
CA ASP A 47 -19.70 -1.88 -1.47
C ASP A 47 -19.61 -1.60 -2.99
N LEU A 48 -18.53 -0.99 -3.45
CA LEU A 48 -18.32 -0.73 -4.88
C LEU A 48 -18.35 -2.05 -5.69
N GLN A 49 -17.69 -3.09 -5.18
CA GLN A 49 -17.60 -4.39 -5.86
C GLN A 49 -18.95 -5.12 -5.91
N ILE A 50 -19.70 -5.16 -4.79
CA ILE A 50 -20.99 -5.85 -4.75
C ILE A 50 -22.06 -5.13 -5.59
N ASN A 51 -21.93 -3.82 -5.76
CA ASN A 51 -22.84 -3.00 -6.57
C ASN A 51 -22.38 -2.83 -8.03
N GLY A 52 -21.48 -3.70 -8.53
CA GLY A 52 -21.09 -3.74 -9.94
C GLY A 52 -20.35 -2.48 -10.41
N GLY A 53 -19.58 -1.83 -9.52
CA GLY A 53 -18.79 -0.64 -9.83
C GLY A 53 -19.52 0.69 -9.64
N THR A 54 -20.73 0.69 -9.08
CA THR A 54 -21.46 1.91 -8.70
C THR A 54 -21.53 2.00 -7.18
N PRO A 55 -20.81 2.92 -6.52
CA PRO A 55 -20.82 2.98 -5.06
C PRO A 55 -22.14 3.50 -4.52
N SER A 56 -22.59 2.95 -3.38
CA SER A 56 -23.73 3.48 -2.65
C SER A 56 -23.40 4.85 -2.02
N ALA A 57 -24.43 5.61 -1.66
CA ALA A 57 -24.24 6.88 -0.95
C ALA A 57 -23.46 6.70 0.37
N GLN A 58 -23.64 5.56 1.05
CA GLN A 58 -22.88 5.23 2.26
C GLN A 58 -21.41 5.00 1.94
N ALA A 59 -21.09 4.26 0.87
CA ALA A 59 -19.70 4.04 0.47
C ALA A 59 -18.98 5.34 0.09
N VAL A 60 -19.68 6.23 -0.64
CA VAL A 60 -19.17 7.57 -0.98
C VAL A 60 -18.86 8.37 0.30
N GLU A 61 -19.73 8.30 1.30
CA GLU A 61 -19.49 8.96 2.59
C GLU A 61 -18.28 8.38 3.34
N LEU A 62 -18.12 7.04 3.39
CA LEU A 62 -16.94 6.41 4.02
C LEU A 62 -15.63 6.81 3.33
N TYR A 63 -15.63 6.88 2.01
CA TYR A 63 -14.49 7.36 1.21
C TYR A 63 -14.19 8.84 1.50
N ASN A 64 -15.22 9.69 1.54
CA ASN A 64 -15.07 11.11 1.84
C ASN A 64 -14.56 11.37 3.27
N GLN A 65 -14.93 10.57 4.27
CA GLN A 65 -14.39 10.71 5.64
C GLN A 65 -12.86 10.61 5.66
N VAL A 66 -12.27 9.69 4.89
CA VAL A 66 -10.82 9.56 4.79
C VAL A 66 -10.20 10.79 4.12
N ARG A 67 -10.80 11.23 3.00
CA ARG A 67 -10.36 12.43 2.28
C ARG A 67 -10.44 13.68 3.15
N ARG A 68 -11.59 13.97 3.76
CA ARG A 68 -11.79 15.12 4.66
C ARG A 68 -10.74 15.16 5.76
N ARG A 69 -10.45 14.01 6.39
CA ARG A 69 -9.38 13.94 7.39
C ARG A 69 -8.03 14.32 6.78
N ALA A 70 -7.68 13.76 5.62
CA ALA A 70 -6.41 14.05 4.95
C ALA A 70 -6.26 15.53 4.56
N PHE A 71 -7.38 16.21 4.26
CA PHE A 71 -7.43 17.65 3.95
C PHE A 71 -7.58 18.54 5.19
N GLY A 72 -7.47 17.99 6.40
CA GLY A 72 -7.42 18.77 7.65
C GLY A 72 -8.78 19.12 8.25
N ALA A 73 -9.85 18.43 7.88
CA ALA A 73 -11.15 18.61 8.53
C ALA A 73 -11.07 18.28 10.03
N SER A 74 -11.57 19.17 10.87
CA SER A 74 -11.65 18.97 12.32
C SER A 74 -12.65 17.89 12.71
N ASN A 75 -13.74 17.77 11.94
CA ASN A 75 -14.69 16.67 12.03
C ASN A 75 -14.91 16.05 10.65
N PRO A 76 -14.29 14.89 10.35
CA PRO A 76 -14.43 14.22 9.06
C PRO A 76 -15.84 13.68 8.76
N THR A 77 -16.77 13.64 9.73
CA THR A 77 -18.16 13.23 9.50
C THR A 77 -19.04 14.34 8.94
N LEU A 78 -18.51 15.55 8.79
CA LEU A 78 -19.23 16.69 8.21
C LEU A 78 -18.75 16.92 6.77
N PRO A 79 -19.65 17.22 5.82
CA PRO A 79 -19.28 17.50 4.43
C PRO A 79 -18.25 18.63 4.31
N MET A 80 -17.30 18.48 3.39
CA MET A 80 -16.29 19.50 3.08
C MET A 80 -16.33 19.84 1.58
N PRO A 81 -17.00 20.95 1.20
CA PRO A 81 -17.05 21.39 -0.19
C PRO A 81 -15.66 21.55 -0.80
N GLY A 82 -15.47 21.03 -2.02
CA GLY A 82 -14.19 21.04 -2.72
C GLY A 82 -13.26 19.86 -2.40
N VAL A 83 -13.55 19.08 -1.35
CA VAL A 83 -12.84 17.82 -1.03
C VAL A 83 -13.70 16.60 -1.34
N ASP A 84 -14.99 16.69 -0.98
CA ASP A 84 -15.96 15.62 -1.16
C ASP A 84 -16.20 15.29 -2.63
N VAL A 85 -16.26 13.99 -2.91
CA VAL A 85 -16.70 13.46 -4.21
C VAL A 85 -18.11 12.92 -4.11
N VAL A 86 -18.81 12.86 -5.25
CA VAL A 86 -20.17 12.30 -5.35
C VAL A 86 -20.18 10.83 -5.79
N THR A 87 -19.05 10.34 -6.30
CA THR A 87 -18.84 8.95 -6.71
C THR A 87 -17.34 8.67 -6.77
N PHE A 88 -16.96 7.40 -6.88
CA PHE A 88 -15.59 6.95 -7.07
C PHE A 88 -15.57 5.62 -7.83
N THR A 89 -14.44 5.34 -8.47
CA THR A 89 -14.17 4.10 -9.20
C THR A 89 -13.22 3.19 -8.41
N MET A 90 -12.99 1.99 -8.94
CA MET A 90 -11.98 1.09 -8.35
C MET A 90 -10.58 1.72 -8.39
N GLN A 91 -10.26 2.47 -9.45
CA GLN A 91 -8.98 3.17 -9.56
C GLN A 91 -8.83 4.22 -8.45
N ASP A 92 -9.90 4.96 -8.14
CA ASP A 92 -9.90 5.95 -7.05
C ASP A 92 -9.62 5.28 -5.68
N ILE A 93 -10.20 4.11 -5.42
CA ILE A 93 -9.89 3.32 -4.22
C ILE A 93 -8.42 2.90 -4.19
N MET A 94 -7.90 2.37 -5.31
CA MET A 94 -6.50 1.95 -5.39
C MET A 94 -5.53 3.10 -5.12
N ASP A 95 -5.87 4.29 -5.60
CA ASP A 95 -5.07 5.50 -5.47
C ASP A 95 -5.19 6.09 -4.06
N GLU A 96 -6.39 6.15 -3.48
CA GLU A 96 -6.60 6.66 -2.12
C GLU A 96 -5.93 5.77 -1.08
N ARG A 97 -6.04 4.43 -1.22
CA ARG A 97 -5.30 3.49 -0.37
C ARG A 97 -3.78 3.67 -0.49
N SER A 98 -3.28 4.00 -1.68
CA SER A 98 -1.85 4.26 -1.87
C SER A 98 -1.35 5.50 -1.12
N ARG A 99 -2.18 6.56 -1.08
CA ARG A 99 -1.88 7.82 -0.39
C ARG A 99 -2.03 7.70 1.11
N GLU A 100 -3.18 7.19 1.56
CA GLU A 100 -3.53 7.10 2.97
C GLU A 100 -2.71 6.02 3.70
N LEU A 101 -2.40 4.88 3.07
CA LEU A 101 -1.71 3.76 3.73
C LEU A 101 -0.23 3.63 3.29
N CYS A 102 0.35 4.70 2.76
CA CYS A 102 1.73 4.71 2.29
C CYS A 102 2.68 4.26 3.41
N PHE A 103 3.58 3.34 3.06
CA PHE A 103 4.60 2.79 3.97
C PHE A 103 4.08 2.02 5.21
N GLU A 104 2.85 1.49 5.16
CA GLU A 104 2.26 0.64 6.22
C GLU A 104 2.27 -0.86 5.89
N GLY A 105 2.95 -1.28 4.82
CA GLY A 105 3.14 -2.70 4.49
C GLY A 105 1.99 -3.37 3.74
N VAL A 106 0.95 -2.64 3.37
CA VAL A 106 -0.26 -3.20 2.73
C VAL A 106 -0.21 -3.22 1.20
N ARG A 107 0.57 -2.31 0.57
CA ARG A 107 0.49 -2.07 -0.89
C ARG A 107 0.74 -3.31 -1.75
N ARG A 108 1.69 -4.16 -1.39
CA ARG A 108 1.99 -5.39 -2.16
C ARG A 108 0.78 -6.33 -2.19
N LEU A 109 0.16 -6.56 -1.03
CA LEU A 109 -0.97 -7.47 -0.90
C LEU A 109 -2.18 -6.92 -1.65
N ASP A 110 -2.42 -5.61 -1.57
CA ASP A 110 -3.46 -4.92 -2.33
C ASP A 110 -3.29 -5.11 -3.84
N LEU A 111 -2.09 -4.90 -4.38
CA LEU A 111 -1.85 -5.07 -5.81
C LEU A 111 -2.00 -6.52 -6.28
N ILE A 112 -1.62 -7.50 -5.44
CA ILE A 112 -1.75 -8.92 -5.76
C ILE A 112 -3.23 -9.33 -5.78
N ARG A 113 -4.01 -8.96 -4.75
CA ARG A 113 -5.44 -9.33 -4.67
C ARG A 113 -6.29 -8.65 -5.75
N TRP A 114 -5.87 -7.48 -6.23
CA TRP A 114 -6.50 -6.83 -7.38
C TRP A 114 -6.04 -7.37 -8.74
N GLY A 115 -5.03 -8.24 -8.78
CA GLY A 115 -4.45 -8.75 -10.02
C GLY A 115 -3.66 -7.70 -10.83
N THR A 116 -3.35 -6.54 -10.24
CA THR A 116 -2.68 -5.42 -10.93
C THR A 116 -1.17 -5.36 -10.67
N PHE A 117 -0.63 -6.25 -9.82
CA PHE A 117 0.77 -6.18 -9.39
C PHE A 117 1.77 -6.21 -10.55
N THR A 118 1.58 -7.08 -11.55
CA THR A 118 2.43 -7.14 -12.74
C THR A 118 2.43 -5.84 -13.52
N GLN A 119 1.25 -5.28 -13.80
CA GLN A 119 1.11 -4.03 -14.53
C GLN A 119 1.78 -2.87 -13.79
N VAL A 120 1.63 -2.80 -12.46
CA VAL A 120 2.27 -1.77 -11.64
C VAL A 120 3.79 -1.92 -11.61
N MET A 121 4.33 -3.14 -11.53
CA MET A 121 5.78 -3.36 -11.61
C MET A 121 6.34 -2.96 -12.98
N GLN A 122 5.63 -3.25 -14.08
CA GLN A 122 6.01 -2.80 -15.42
C GLN A 122 5.99 -1.27 -15.53
N SER A 123 4.95 -0.62 -15.01
CA SER A 123 4.86 0.84 -14.97
C SER A 123 6.01 1.46 -14.17
N LEU A 124 6.37 0.86 -13.02
CA LEU A 124 7.50 1.30 -12.22
C LEU A 124 8.83 1.21 -12.99
N ILE A 125 9.06 0.15 -13.75
CA ILE A 125 10.25 0.01 -14.60
C ILE A 125 10.30 1.15 -15.64
N THR A 126 9.18 1.43 -16.30
CA THR A 126 9.07 2.53 -17.26
C THR A 126 9.37 3.88 -16.61
N SER A 127 8.77 4.17 -15.46
CA SER A 127 8.99 5.41 -14.72
C SER A 127 10.44 5.56 -14.26
N ASN A 128 11.06 4.51 -13.74
CA ASN A 128 12.47 4.54 -13.34
C ASN A 128 13.39 4.74 -14.54
N THR A 129 13.11 4.10 -15.67
CA THR A 129 13.91 4.27 -16.90
C THR A 129 13.89 5.71 -17.40
N ALA A 130 12.79 6.42 -17.22
CA ALA A 130 12.69 7.83 -17.59
C ALA A 130 13.32 8.79 -16.56
N ASN A 131 13.32 8.47 -15.27
CA ASN A 131 13.57 9.45 -14.21
C ASN A 131 14.75 9.12 -13.27
N ALA A 132 15.18 7.86 -13.19
CA ALA A 132 16.25 7.48 -12.28
C ALA A 132 17.62 7.89 -12.86
N PRO A 133 18.57 8.34 -12.01
CA PRO A 133 19.95 8.53 -12.43
C PRO A 133 20.50 7.24 -13.04
N GLY A 134 21.23 7.33 -14.17
CA GLY A 134 21.73 6.15 -14.88
C GLY A 134 22.57 5.20 -14.01
N THR A 135 23.32 5.75 -13.04
CA THR A 135 24.11 4.97 -12.08
C THR A 135 23.27 4.16 -11.09
N LEU A 136 22.02 4.56 -10.85
CA LEU A 136 21.09 3.92 -9.93
C LEU A 136 20.00 3.12 -10.64
N LEU A 137 19.88 3.23 -11.96
CA LEU A 137 18.79 2.62 -12.73
C LEU A 137 18.67 1.11 -12.53
N ALA A 138 19.80 0.39 -12.55
CA ALA A 138 19.82 -1.05 -12.32
C ALA A 138 19.31 -1.42 -10.92
N ALA A 139 19.71 -0.68 -9.90
CA ALA A 139 19.27 -0.89 -8.53
C ALA A 139 17.79 -0.54 -8.35
N ALA A 140 17.33 0.56 -8.95
CA ALA A 140 15.94 0.99 -8.91
C ALA A 140 14.99 -0.04 -9.55
N ASN A 141 15.43 -0.70 -10.63
CA ASN A 141 14.62 -1.69 -11.34
C ASN A 141 14.80 -3.13 -10.86
N PHE A 142 15.77 -3.43 -9.98
CA PHE A 142 16.12 -4.81 -9.61
C PHE A 142 14.91 -5.64 -9.15
N THR A 143 14.17 -5.15 -8.15
CA THR A 143 13.03 -5.87 -7.59
C THR A 143 11.88 -6.00 -8.58
N ALA A 144 11.59 -4.95 -9.34
CA ALA A 144 10.51 -4.95 -10.32
C ALA A 144 10.82 -5.91 -11.48
N ASN A 145 12.05 -5.90 -12.01
CA ASN A 145 12.51 -6.83 -13.03
C ASN A 145 12.44 -8.29 -12.56
N ASN A 146 12.89 -8.57 -11.33
CA ASN A 146 12.80 -9.92 -10.78
C ASN A 146 11.36 -10.43 -10.72
N PHE A 147 10.42 -9.56 -10.30
CA PHE A 147 8.99 -9.89 -10.30
C PHE A 147 8.46 -10.13 -11.73
N VAL A 148 8.67 -9.17 -12.64
CA VAL A 148 8.12 -9.24 -14.01
C VAL A 148 8.62 -10.46 -14.79
N ASN A 149 9.87 -10.89 -14.53
CA ASN A 149 10.42 -12.10 -15.15
C ASN A 149 9.89 -13.40 -14.53
N ASN A 150 9.35 -13.37 -13.30
CA ASN A 150 8.87 -14.54 -12.58
C ASN A 150 7.57 -14.25 -11.79
N PRO A 151 6.49 -13.80 -12.45
CA PRO A 151 5.32 -13.26 -11.76
C PRO A 151 4.58 -14.32 -10.94
N VAL A 152 4.52 -15.56 -11.44
CA VAL A 152 3.89 -16.69 -10.74
C VAL A 152 4.64 -16.98 -9.42
N LYS A 153 5.97 -17.10 -9.50
CA LYS A 153 6.84 -17.37 -8.35
C LYS A 153 6.70 -16.33 -7.25
N PHE A 154 6.76 -15.05 -7.61
CA PHE A 154 6.78 -13.97 -6.61
C PHE A 154 5.39 -13.46 -6.21
N SER A 155 4.31 -14.09 -6.70
CA SER A 155 2.95 -13.80 -6.21
C SER A 155 2.66 -14.45 -4.86
N LEU A 156 3.32 -15.57 -4.54
CA LEU A 156 3.21 -16.29 -3.28
C LEU A 156 4.60 -16.49 -2.65
N PHE A 157 4.68 -16.53 -1.33
CA PHE A 157 5.92 -16.92 -0.65
C PHE A 157 6.19 -18.41 -0.84
N SER A 158 7.45 -18.81 -0.93
CA SER A 158 7.83 -20.23 -0.91
C SER A 158 7.37 -20.87 0.41
N ILE A 159 6.86 -22.09 0.33
CA ILE A 159 6.74 -22.94 1.53
C ILE A 159 8.17 -23.27 1.97
N PRO A 160 8.54 -23.09 3.26
CA PRO A 160 9.89 -23.37 3.73
C PRO A 160 10.32 -24.80 3.43
N ALA A 161 11.56 -24.98 2.99
CA ALA A 161 12.07 -26.30 2.59
C ALA A 161 12.00 -27.34 3.72
N SER A 162 12.17 -26.92 4.98
CA SER A 162 12.02 -27.78 6.15
C SER A 162 10.61 -28.36 6.28
N GLU A 163 9.58 -27.56 5.97
CA GLU A 163 8.18 -27.99 6.03
C GLU A 163 7.85 -28.99 4.92
N ILE A 164 8.36 -28.77 3.69
CA ILE A 164 8.21 -29.70 2.57
C ILE A 164 8.87 -31.05 2.86
N ILE A 165 10.07 -31.04 3.46
CA ILE A 165 10.79 -32.25 3.83
C ILE A 165 10.08 -33.00 4.97
N ALA A 166 9.52 -32.27 5.94
CA ALA A 166 8.84 -32.86 7.09
C ALA A 166 7.46 -33.45 6.74
N ASN A 167 6.77 -32.90 5.72
CA ASN A 167 5.43 -33.33 5.34
C ASN A 167 5.34 -33.62 3.84
N ASN A 168 5.41 -34.91 3.49
CA ASN A 168 5.33 -35.40 2.11
C ASN A 168 3.98 -35.19 1.41
N LEU A 169 2.95 -34.69 2.13
CA LEU A 169 1.66 -34.30 1.53
C LEU A 169 1.64 -32.84 1.06
N LEU A 170 2.62 -32.02 1.46
CA LEU A 170 2.71 -30.64 1.00
C LEU A 170 3.26 -30.59 -0.42
N THR A 171 2.58 -29.84 -1.28
CA THR A 171 3.09 -29.45 -2.59
C THR A 171 3.58 -28.00 -2.53
N GLN A 172 4.70 -27.72 -3.19
CA GLN A 172 5.27 -26.38 -3.23
C GLN A 172 4.37 -25.42 -4.01
N ASN A 173 4.43 -24.13 -3.65
CA ASN A 173 3.76 -23.06 -4.39
C ASN A 173 4.32 -22.94 -5.83
N PRO A 174 3.50 -22.60 -6.83
CA PRO A 174 3.94 -22.55 -8.22
C PRO A 174 5.17 -21.67 -8.47
N GLY A 175 6.17 -22.21 -9.17
CA GLY A 175 7.41 -21.51 -9.55
C GLY A 175 8.55 -21.56 -8.51
N TRP A 176 8.34 -22.24 -7.38
CA TRP A 176 9.36 -22.48 -6.35
C TRP A 176 9.93 -23.89 -6.39
#